data_AF-A0A8J4T9G1-F1
#
_entry.id   AF-A0A8J4T9G1-F1
#
_cell.length_a   1.000
_cell.length_b   1.000
_cell.length_c   1.000
_cell.angle_alpha   90.00
_cell.angle_beta   90.00
_cell.angle_gamma   90.00
#
_symmetry.space_group_name_H-M   'P 1'
#
loop_
_entity.id
_entity.type
_entity.pdbx_description
1 polymer ?
#
loop_
_entity_poly.entity_id
_entity_poly.type
_entity_poly.pdbx_seq_one_letter_code
_entity_poly.pdbx_strand_id
1 'polypeptide(L)'
;MFHSELLFLKIIALLATVTAKTSVYPPGQSILVGNKGQFVCTSTARNLSVIWHLLNNETLTNGSSSVDGRFVNQAGKLSMSLLTLKDSGSYYCTDPETDRTDSQDGLAFLQVYIMPTYKTEGIIALSVNAVLLLLFIGCVIHAGCQYREKEPFPSF
;
A
#
# COMPACT_ATOMS: atom_id res chain seq x y z
N MET A 1 33.94 20.35 43.75
CA MET A 1 32.46 20.36 43.85
C MET A 1 31.76 20.68 42.52
N PHE A 2 32.34 21.48 41.62
CA PHE A 2 31.70 21.85 40.33
C PHE A 2 31.82 20.82 39.18
N HIS A 3 32.82 19.94 39.21
CA HIS A 3 33.09 19.02 38.09
C HIS A 3 32.10 17.84 38.03
N SER A 4 31.61 17.36 39.18
CA SER A 4 30.63 16.25 39.25
C SER A 4 29.22 16.68 38.81
N GLU A 5 28.80 17.91 39.16
CA GLU A 5 27.53 18.50 38.75
C GLU A 5 27.46 18.68 37.23
N LEU A 6 28.57 19.11 36.61
CA LEU A 6 28.68 19.27 35.17
C LEU A 6 28.62 17.92 34.43
N LEU A 7 29.21 16.87 35.02
CA LEU A 7 29.14 15.50 34.52
C LEU A 7 27.72 14.93 34.62
N PHE A 8 27.03 15.15 35.74
CA PHE A 8 25.63 14.75 35.92
C PHE A 8 24.70 15.46 34.93
N LEU A 9 24.87 16.77 34.72
CA LEU A 9 24.11 17.52 33.71
C LEU A 9 24.35 17.00 32.29
N LYS A 10 25.59 16.64 31.94
CA LYS A 10 25.90 16.01 30.65
C LYS A 10 25.32 14.62 30.50
N ILE A 11 25.30 13.80 31.56
CA ILE A 11 24.70 12.46 31.56
C ILE A 11 23.17 12.55 31.47
N ILE A 12 22.54 13.48 32.20
CA ILE A 12 21.10 13.75 32.10
C ILE A 12 20.75 14.27 30.70
N ALA A 13 21.56 15.16 30.13
CA ALA A 13 21.40 15.62 28.75
C ALA A 13 21.57 14.47 27.73
N LEU A 14 22.51 13.54 27.96
CA LEU A 14 22.69 12.34 27.14
C LEU A 14 21.51 11.35 27.27
N LEU A 15 20.92 11.25 28.46
CA LEU A 15 19.76 10.38 28.73
C LEU A 15 18.43 11.00 28.28
N ALA A 16 18.39 12.33 28.09
CA ALA A 16 17.19 13.09 27.72
C ALA A 16 17.03 13.32 26.21
N THR A 17 17.95 12.84 25.36
CA THR A 17 17.72 12.84 23.91
C THR A 17 16.69 11.76 23.58
N VAL A 18 15.41 12.12 23.71
CA VAL A 18 14.33 11.37 23.08
C VAL A 18 14.48 11.60 21.58
N THR A 19 15.20 10.71 20.90
CA THR A 19 15.25 10.71 19.45
C THR A 19 13.85 10.41 18.94
N ALA A 20 13.23 11.33 18.20
CA ALA A 20 11.92 11.08 17.63
C ALA A 20 12.07 9.98 16.57
N LYS A 21 11.21 8.97 16.66
CA LYS A 21 11.21 7.84 15.74
C LYS A 21 10.00 7.95 14.84
N THR A 22 10.22 7.92 13.53
CA THR A 22 9.17 7.90 12.52
C THR A 22 8.80 6.47 12.13
N SER A 23 7.55 6.23 11.78
CA SER A 23 7.07 4.93 11.28
C SER A 23 6.05 5.17 10.19
N VAL A 24 6.09 4.36 9.13
CA VAL A 24 5.18 4.51 7.99
C VAL A 24 4.32 3.28 7.82
N TYR A 25 3.03 3.50 7.58
CA TYR A 25 2.08 2.47 7.22
C TYR A 25 1.32 2.79 5.92
N PRO A 26 1.15 1.80 5.03
CA PRO A 26 1.93 0.56 4.98
C PRO A 26 3.39 0.85 4.54
N PRO A 27 4.36 -0.01 4.89
CA PRO A 27 5.75 0.16 4.46
C PRO A 27 5.95 -0.10 2.97
N GLY A 28 4.98 -0.72 2.29
CA GLY A 28 5.02 -0.96 0.86
C GLY A 28 3.63 -1.04 0.24
N GLN A 29 3.49 -0.56 -1.01
CA GLN A 29 2.26 -0.68 -1.80
C GLN A 29 2.57 -1.02 -3.26
N SER A 30 1.74 -1.89 -3.84
CA SER A 30 1.73 -2.13 -5.28
C SER A 30 0.41 -1.62 -5.86
N ILE A 31 0.47 -0.62 -6.75
CA ILE A 31 -0.71 0.09 -7.25
C ILE A 31 -0.72 0.10 -8.78
N LEU A 32 -1.90 -0.08 -9.37
CA LEU A 32 -2.09 0.01 -10.81
C LEU A 32 -1.91 1.45 -11.31
N VAL A 33 -1.30 1.63 -12.49
CA VAL A 33 -1.22 2.94 -13.16
C VAL A 33 -2.59 3.63 -13.23
N GLY A 34 -2.63 4.93 -12.94
CA GLY A 34 -3.82 5.78 -12.92
C GLY A 34 -4.56 5.81 -11.58
N ASN A 35 -4.29 4.85 -10.68
CA ASN A 35 -4.97 4.77 -9.39
C ASN A 35 -4.35 5.70 -8.33
N LYS A 36 -5.00 5.70 -7.16
CA LYS A 36 -4.60 6.48 -5.98
C LYS A 36 -3.92 5.59 -4.95
N GLY A 37 -2.99 6.16 -4.20
CA GLY A 37 -2.26 5.51 -3.12
C GLY A 37 -2.18 6.39 -1.88
N GLN A 38 -1.76 5.80 -0.76
CA GLN A 38 -1.58 6.57 0.48
C GLN A 38 -0.51 5.97 1.39
N PHE A 39 0.29 6.83 2.00
CA PHE A 39 1.14 6.46 3.13
C PHE A 39 0.80 7.33 4.34
N VAL A 40 0.88 6.76 5.53
CA VAL A 40 0.67 7.47 6.79
C VAL A 40 1.95 7.37 7.59
N CYS A 41 2.53 8.52 7.95
CA CYS A 41 3.69 8.58 8.82
C CYS A 41 3.29 9.05 10.21
N THR A 42 3.74 8.31 11.23
CA THR A 42 3.57 8.64 12.65
C THR A 42 4.93 8.89 13.27
N SER A 43 5.06 9.94 14.09
CA SER A 43 6.26 10.22 14.88
C SER A 43 5.96 10.03 16.37
N THR A 44 6.96 9.59 17.14
CA THR A 44 6.87 9.54 18.60
C THR A 44 6.97 10.92 19.26
N ALA A 45 7.47 11.94 18.55
CA ALA A 45 7.41 13.32 19.00
C ALA A 45 5.98 13.87 18.86
N ARG A 46 5.48 14.52 19.92
CA ARG A 46 4.04 14.83 20.08
C ARG A 46 3.53 16.00 19.24
N ASN A 47 4.30 16.56 18.30
CA ASN A 47 3.92 17.74 17.53
C ASN A 47 3.95 17.46 16.01
N LEU A 48 2.76 17.22 15.45
CA LEU A 48 2.53 16.89 14.04
C LEU A 48 3.03 17.96 13.07
N SER A 49 4.21 17.78 12.51
CA SER A 49 4.59 18.39 11.22
C SER A 49 5.59 17.53 10.46
N VAL A 50 5.24 16.26 10.24
CA VAL A 50 6.04 15.35 9.44
C VAL A 50 6.21 15.90 8.01
N ILE A 51 7.45 15.85 7.53
CA ILE A 51 7.82 16.25 6.17
C ILE A 51 7.98 15.00 5.33
N TRP A 52 7.30 14.95 4.19
CA TRP A 52 7.47 13.89 3.20
C TRP A 52 8.50 14.30 2.15
N HIS A 53 9.34 13.36 1.74
CA HIS A 53 10.34 13.54 0.70
C HIS A 53 9.99 12.65 -0.48
N LEU A 54 9.82 13.27 -1.65
CA LEU A 54 9.46 12.62 -2.89
C LEU A 54 10.70 12.23 -3.69
N LEU A 55 10.51 11.39 -4.73
CA LEU A 55 11.58 10.88 -5.59
C LEU A 55 12.31 11.98 -6.39
N ASN A 56 11.61 13.05 -6.71
CA ASN A 56 12.15 14.23 -7.40
C ASN A 56 12.89 15.20 -6.45
N ASN A 57 13.15 14.78 -5.21
CA ASN A 57 13.78 15.59 -4.16
C ASN A 57 12.91 16.76 -3.68
N GLU A 58 11.63 16.80 -4.06
CA GLU A 58 10.65 17.72 -3.53
C GLU A 58 10.24 17.30 -2.11
N THR A 59 10.00 18.28 -1.26
CA THR A 59 9.57 18.05 0.12
C THR A 59 8.20 18.64 0.35
N LEU A 60 7.33 17.84 0.97
CA LEU A 60 5.97 18.23 1.29
C LEU A 60 5.80 18.38 2.80
N THR A 61 5.63 19.61 3.26
CA THR A 61 5.25 19.91 4.64
C THR A 61 3.75 19.67 4.84
N ASN A 62 3.31 19.70 6.10
CA ASN A 62 1.88 19.57 6.40
C ASN A 62 1.05 20.61 5.64
N GLY A 63 0.04 20.17 4.89
CA GLY A 63 -0.86 21.00 4.10
C GLY A 63 -0.34 21.39 2.72
N SER A 64 0.85 20.96 2.31
CA SER A 64 1.39 21.25 0.98
C SER A 64 1.10 20.15 -0.03
N SER A 65 1.20 20.52 -1.31
CA SER A 65 1.09 19.63 -2.46
C SER A 65 2.32 19.73 -3.35
N SER A 66 2.57 18.69 -4.13
CA SER A 66 3.60 18.71 -5.17
C SER A 66 3.31 19.78 -6.22
N VAL A 67 4.34 20.17 -6.99
CA VAL A 67 4.21 21.11 -8.13
C VAL A 67 3.10 20.69 -9.11
N ASP A 68 2.95 19.39 -9.35
CA ASP A 68 1.91 18.83 -10.23
C ASP A 68 0.56 18.59 -9.53
N GLY A 69 0.47 18.88 -8.22
CA GLY A 69 -0.72 18.72 -7.38
C GLY A 69 -1.15 17.28 -7.12
N ARG A 70 -0.41 16.27 -7.62
CA ARG A 70 -0.81 14.85 -7.52
C ARG A 70 -0.50 14.25 -6.16
N PHE A 71 0.48 14.79 -5.44
CA PHE A 71 0.93 14.36 -4.13
C PHE A 71 0.58 15.42 -3.11
N VAL A 72 -0.07 15.04 -2.01
CA VAL A 72 -0.53 15.98 -0.97
C VAL A 72 -0.17 15.40 0.39
N ASN A 73 0.52 16.18 1.22
CA ASN A 73 0.74 15.85 2.62
C ASN A 73 -0.30 16.55 3.49
N GLN A 74 -1.09 15.78 4.24
CA GLN A 74 -2.01 16.32 5.23
C GLN A 74 -1.88 15.54 6.53
N ALA A 75 -1.42 16.21 7.58
CA ALA A 75 -1.20 15.66 8.91
C ALA A 75 -0.34 14.38 8.91
N GLY A 76 0.72 14.34 8.10
CA GLY A 76 1.61 13.17 7.98
C GLY A 76 1.07 12.07 7.05
N LYS A 77 -0.13 12.24 6.49
CA LYS A 77 -0.68 11.38 5.43
C LYS A 77 -0.29 11.92 4.05
N LEU A 78 0.54 11.16 3.34
CA LEU A 78 0.84 11.38 1.93
C LEU A 78 -0.23 10.72 1.06
N SER A 79 -1.07 11.52 0.42
CA SER A 79 -2.07 11.07 -0.54
C SER A 79 -1.54 11.26 -1.96
N MET A 80 -1.64 10.23 -2.79
CA MET A 80 -1.10 10.20 -4.14
C MET A 80 -2.20 9.89 -5.13
N SER A 81 -2.22 10.57 -6.27
CA SER A 81 -3.26 10.42 -7.29
C SER A 81 -2.69 10.36 -8.69
N LEU A 82 -3.41 9.69 -9.61
CA LEU A 82 -3.00 9.53 -11.01
C LEU A 82 -1.56 9.00 -11.12
N LEU A 83 -1.28 7.90 -10.43
CA LEU A 83 0.07 7.31 -10.36
C LEU A 83 0.54 6.80 -11.74
N THR A 84 1.82 7.01 -12.03
CA THR A 84 2.51 6.59 -13.24
C THR A 84 3.66 5.65 -12.88
N LEU A 85 4.20 4.93 -13.86
CA LEU A 85 5.34 4.03 -13.62
C LEU A 85 6.56 4.74 -13.02
N LYS A 86 6.76 6.03 -13.36
CA LYS A 86 7.86 6.85 -12.86
C LYS A 86 7.73 7.21 -11.38
N ASP A 87 6.53 7.11 -10.82
CA ASP A 87 6.29 7.38 -9.41
C ASP A 87 6.70 6.17 -8.52
N SER A 88 7.18 5.06 -9.11
CA SER A 88 7.68 3.92 -8.35
C SER A 88 9.03 4.23 -7.70
N GLY A 89 9.17 3.90 -6.42
CA GLY A 89 10.42 4.07 -5.69
C GLY A 89 10.24 4.22 -4.18
N SER A 90 11.29 4.70 -3.53
CA SER A 90 11.34 4.91 -2.09
C SER A 90 10.94 6.33 -1.70
N TYR A 91 9.91 6.43 -0.88
CA TYR A 91 9.44 7.66 -0.25
C TYR A 91 9.82 7.62 1.21
N TYR A 92 10.07 8.77 1.82
CA TYR A 92 10.34 8.78 3.24
C TYR A 92 9.80 10.00 3.94
N CYS A 93 9.55 9.84 5.23
CA CYS A 93 9.14 10.91 6.10
C CYS A 93 10.20 11.21 7.16
N THR A 94 10.36 12.49 7.48
CA THR A 94 11.22 12.96 8.58
C THR A 94 10.42 13.81 9.55
N ASP A 95 10.86 13.79 10.79
CA ASP A 95 10.42 14.73 11.81
C ASP A 95 11.34 15.97 11.78
N PRO A 96 10.82 17.21 11.78
CA PRO A 96 11.66 18.41 11.81
C PRO A 96 12.58 18.51 13.03
N GLU A 97 12.25 17.85 14.14
CA GLU A 97 13.08 17.84 15.35
C GLU A 97 14.21 16.79 15.30
N THR A 98 14.18 15.86 14.34
CA THR A 98 15.17 14.79 14.22
C THR A 98 15.80 14.79 12.84
N ASP A 99 17.02 15.33 12.76
CA ASP A 99 17.86 15.19 11.57
C ASP A 99 18.31 13.73 11.44
N ARG A 100 18.09 13.17 10.26
CA ARG A 100 18.42 11.76 9.96
C ARG A 100 19.89 11.54 10.23
N THR A 101 20.19 10.58 11.10
CA THR A 101 21.56 10.05 11.13
C THR A 101 21.68 8.55 10.97
N ASP A 102 20.70 7.69 11.30
CA ASP A 102 20.91 6.24 11.10
C ASP A 102 19.69 5.30 11.06
N SER A 103 18.46 5.79 11.18
CA SER A 103 17.29 4.91 11.24
C SER A 103 16.59 4.75 9.87
N GLN A 104 16.38 3.50 9.42
CA GLN A 104 15.47 3.14 8.30
C GLN A 104 13.98 3.42 8.59
N ASP A 105 13.74 4.00 9.75
CA ASP A 105 12.46 4.45 10.25
C ASP A 105 11.89 5.53 9.30
N GLY A 106 10.61 5.39 8.96
CA GLY A 106 9.93 6.32 8.07
C GLY A 106 10.11 6.10 6.56
N LEU A 107 10.71 4.99 6.12
CA LEU A 107 10.81 4.62 4.70
C LEU A 107 9.57 3.85 4.22
N ALA A 108 9.09 4.15 3.02
CA ALA A 108 8.06 3.39 2.32
C ALA A 108 8.41 3.14 0.86
N PHE A 109 7.98 2.00 0.32
CA PHE A 109 8.22 1.63 -1.07
C PHE A 109 6.93 1.58 -1.88
N LEU A 110 6.88 2.33 -2.98
CA LEU A 110 5.76 2.31 -3.92
C LEU A 110 6.17 1.60 -5.21
N GLN A 111 5.42 0.59 -5.61
CA GLN A 111 5.55 -0.08 -6.90
C GLN A 111 4.31 0.21 -7.75
N VAL A 112 4.45 1.02 -8.79
CA VAL A 112 3.38 1.21 -9.77
C VAL A 112 3.54 0.19 -10.88
N TYR A 113 2.45 -0.50 -11.25
CA TYR A 113 2.48 -1.57 -12.25
C TYR A 113 1.34 -1.45 -13.25
N ILE A 114 1.48 -2.12 -14.39
CA ILE A 114 0.42 -2.30 -15.40
C ILE A 114 -0.07 -3.75 -15.27
N MET A 115 -1.39 -3.95 -15.26
CA MET A 115 -1.95 -5.30 -15.31
C MET A 115 -1.61 -5.94 -16.66
N PRO A 116 -0.93 -7.09 -16.69
CA PRO A 116 -0.62 -7.74 -17.95
C PRO A 116 -1.87 -8.40 -18.53
N THR A 117 -2.02 -8.32 -19.86
CA THR A 117 -3.23 -8.73 -20.62
C THR A 117 -3.60 -10.21 -20.45
N TYR A 118 -2.62 -11.09 -20.23
CA TYR A 118 -2.83 -12.53 -20.07
C TYR A 118 -3.70 -12.91 -18.86
N LYS A 119 -3.73 -12.10 -17.80
CA LYS A 119 -4.57 -12.40 -16.62
C LYS A 119 -6.06 -12.29 -16.97
N THR A 120 -6.42 -11.28 -17.74
CA THR A 120 -7.80 -11.06 -18.22
C THR A 120 -8.22 -12.13 -19.22
N GLU A 121 -7.36 -12.46 -20.18
CA GLU A 121 -7.63 -13.51 -21.18
C GLU A 121 -7.82 -14.89 -20.51
N GLY A 122 -6.97 -15.21 -19.52
CA GLY A 122 -7.09 -16.45 -18.74
C GLY A 122 -8.41 -16.55 -17.96
N ILE A 123 -8.86 -15.45 -17.34
CA ILE A 123 -10.14 -15.43 -16.61
C ILE A 123 -11.32 -15.63 -17.58
N ILE A 124 -11.28 -14.97 -18.75
CA ILE A 124 -12.34 -15.12 -19.76
C ILE A 124 -12.40 -16.58 -20.24
N ALA A 125 -11.28 -17.16 -20.64
CA ALA A 125 -11.22 -18.54 -21.10
C ALA A 125 -11.73 -19.52 -20.03
N LEU A 126 -11.33 -19.33 -18.77
CA LEU A 126 -11.80 -20.14 -17.65
C LEU A 126 -13.32 -20.00 -17.46
N SER A 127 -13.84 -18.78 -17.50
CA SER A 127 -15.27 -18.51 -17.32
C SER A 127 -16.13 -19.13 -18.43
N VAL A 128 -15.70 -19.03 -19.68
CA VAL A 128 -16.41 -19.61 -20.83
C VAL A 128 -16.42 -21.14 -20.73
N ASN A 129 -15.28 -21.75 -20.43
CA ASN A 129 -15.17 -23.21 -20.28
C ASN A 129 -16.02 -23.72 -19.10
N ALA A 130 -16.09 -22.98 -17.99
CA ALA A 130 -16.95 -23.33 -16.86
C ALA A 130 -18.44 -23.30 -17.22
N VAL A 131 -18.89 -22.27 -17.95
CA VAL A 131 -20.28 -22.19 -18.42
C VAL A 131 -20.62 -23.33 -19.39
N LEU A 132 -19.72 -23.62 -20.34
CA LEU A 132 -19.90 -24.74 -21.28
C LEU A 132 -20.00 -26.08 -20.55
N LEU A 133 -19.18 -26.30 -19.52
CA LEU A 133 -19.23 -27.52 -18.72
C LEU A 133 -20.56 -27.67 -17.97
N LEU A 134 -21.07 -26.58 -17.36
CA LEU A 134 -22.37 -26.59 -16.69
C LEU A 134 -23.52 -26.89 -17.66
N LEU A 135 -23.48 -26.32 -18.86
CA LEU A 135 -24.46 -26.62 -19.90
C LEU A 135 -24.40 -28.09 -20.34
N PHE A 136 -23.20 -28.62 -20.55
CA PHE A 136 -23.02 -30.03 -20.92
C PHE A 136 -23.58 -30.97 -19.85
N ILE A 137 -23.24 -30.75 -18.59
CA ILE A 137 -23.76 -31.53 -17.46
C ILE A 137 -25.29 -31.43 -17.41
N GLY A 138 -25.85 -30.22 -17.56
CA GLY A 138 -27.29 -29.99 -17.60
C GLY A 138 -27.99 -30.77 -18.72
N CYS A 139 -27.42 -30.76 -19.92
CA CYS A 139 -27.96 -31.52 -21.06
C CYS A 139 -27.91 -33.04 -20.82
N VAL A 140 -26.83 -33.56 -20.25
CA VAL A 140 -26.69 -34.99 -19.93
C VAL A 140 -27.74 -35.41 -18.89
N ILE A 141 -27.92 -34.62 -17.83
CA ILE A 141 -28.92 -34.88 -16.80
C ILE A 141 -30.32 -34.86 -17.42
N HIS A 142 -30.64 -33.84 -18.22
CA HIS A 142 -31.93 -33.71 -18.88
C HIS A 142 -32.23 -34.90 -19.81
N ALA A 143 -31.26 -35.31 -20.64
CA ALA A 143 -31.38 -36.47 -21.52
C ALA A 143 -31.57 -37.78 -20.73
N GLY A 144 -30.84 -37.94 -19.61
CA GLY A 144 -30.99 -39.09 -18.73
C GLY A 144 -32.37 -39.15 -18.06
N CYS A 145 -32.90 -38.01 -17.60
CA CYS A 145 -34.27 -37.92 -17.08
C CYS A 145 -35.31 -38.31 -18.14
N GLN A 146 -35.18 -37.77 -19.35
CA GLN A 146 -36.08 -38.05 -20.47
C GLN A 146 -36.04 -39.53 -20.90
N TYR A 147 -34.88 -40.16 -20.88
CA TYR A 147 -34.75 -41.60 -21.17
C TYR A 147 -35.50 -42.43 -20.12
N ARG A 148 -35.38 -42.08 -18.83
CA ARG A 148 -36.02 -42.80 -17.73
C ARG A 148 -37.55 -42.72 -17.74
N GLU A 149 -38.13 -41.60 -18.20
CA GLU A 149 -39.60 -41.48 -18.34
C GLU A 149 -40.17 -42.31 -19.50
N LYS A 150 -39.34 -42.66 -20.49
CA LYS A 150 -39.78 -43.40 -21.69
C LYS A 150 -39.76 -44.93 -21.55
N GLU A 151 -39.22 -45.48 -20.46
CA GLU A 151 -39.36 -46.90 -20.12
C GLU A 151 -40.38 -47.08 -18.98
N PRO A 152 -41.66 -47.37 -19.28
CA PRO A 152 -42.61 -47.79 -18.25
C PRO A 152 -42.19 -49.15 -17.71
N PHE A 153 -42.22 -49.32 -16.38
CA PHE A 153 -41.98 -50.61 -15.73
C PHE A 153 -42.74 -51.73 -16.45
N PRO A 154 -42.11 -52.89 -16.76
CA PRO A 154 -42.87 -54.05 -17.18
C PRO A 154 -43.82 -54.43 -16.03
N SER A 155 -45.12 -54.32 -16.28
CA SER A 155 -46.14 -54.84 -15.39
C SER A 155 -46.01 -56.36 -15.36
N PHE A 156 -45.55 -56.89 -14.23
CA PHE A 156 -45.68 -58.31 -13.88
C PHE A 156 -47.08 -58.60 -13.37
#